data_AF-A0A6H0Y1K2-F1
#
_entry.id   AF-A0A6H0Y1K2-F1
#
_cell.length_a   1.000
_cell.length_b   1.000
_cell.length_c   1.000
_cell.angle_alpha   90.00
_cell.angle_beta   90.00
_cell.angle_gamma   90.00
#
_symmetry.space_group_name_H-M   'P 1'
#
loop_
_entity.id
_entity.type
_entity.pdbx_description
1 polymer ?
#
loop_
_entity_poly.entity_id
_entity_poly.type
_entity_poly.pdbx_seq_one_letter_code
_entity_poly.pdbx_strand_id
1 'polypeptide(L)'
;MAAYPPGGTYFDGKKSFTEVPIESSKGNGIATGAFLDASEVLVALFDVLGSVAFKPVKGDLQGNIKDWSGLGLDFTAQALRRNIDAPSEELSSSFREAYGTTLKPHHSFLVKPIFSAAMGATPYRKDFYAKLGDDQTVVNKELNTWVAALEERLAILKQFLSSKEAKY
;
A
#
# COMPACT_ATOMS: atom_id res chain seq x y z
N MET A 1 -0.70 -23.02 12.41
CA MET A 1 -1.39 -22.15 13.39
C MET A 1 -1.99 -21.00 12.61
N ALA A 2 -3.22 -20.58 12.91
CA ALA A 2 -3.76 -19.34 12.34
C ALA A 2 -2.83 -18.18 12.73
N ALA A 3 -2.58 -17.26 11.79
CA ALA A 3 -1.70 -16.11 12.03
C ALA A 3 -2.30 -15.12 13.05
N TYR A 4 -3.61 -15.21 13.29
CA TYR A 4 -4.38 -14.31 14.15
C TYR A 4 -5.27 -15.12 15.10
N PRO A 5 -5.76 -14.50 16.21
CA PRO A 5 -6.79 -15.10 17.06
C PRO A 5 -8.05 -15.48 16.25
N PRO A 6 -8.91 -16.38 16.75
CA PRO A 6 -10.17 -16.73 16.08
C PRO A 6 -11.00 -15.48 15.74
N GLY A 7 -11.35 -15.34 14.46
CA GLY A 7 -12.09 -14.17 13.94
C GLY A 7 -11.25 -12.92 13.69
N GLY A 8 -9.95 -12.97 13.98
CA GLY A 8 -9.04 -11.84 13.77
C GLY A 8 -8.43 -11.78 12.36
N THR A 9 -7.90 -10.61 12.03
CA THR A 9 -7.32 -10.29 10.73
C THR A 9 -5.93 -9.66 10.85
N TYR A 10 -5.30 -9.42 9.70
CA TYR A 10 -4.10 -8.62 9.59
C TYR A 10 -4.29 -7.20 10.15
N PHE A 11 -5.49 -6.65 10.16
CA PHE A 11 -5.69 -5.24 10.55
C PHE A 11 -5.81 -5.06 12.07
N ASP A 12 -6.08 -6.12 12.82
CA ASP A 12 -6.28 -6.06 14.27
C ASP A 12 -5.06 -5.52 15.02
N GLY A 13 -5.31 -4.53 15.88
CA GLY A 13 -4.29 -3.90 16.73
C GLY A 13 -3.24 -3.09 15.97
N LYS A 14 -3.37 -2.94 14.65
CA LYS A 14 -2.44 -2.17 13.81
C LYS A 14 -2.91 -0.73 13.64
N LYS A 15 -1.95 0.19 13.47
CA LYS A 15 -2.22 1.60 13.15
C LYS A 15 -2.83 1.70 11.75
N SER A 16 -3.97 2.38 11.64
CA SER A 16 -4.74 2.41 10.39
C SER A 16 -4.76 3.79 9.74
N PHE A 17 -4.79 3.84 8.41
CA PHE A 17 -5.02 5.08 7.67
C PHE A 17 -6.38 5.72 7.99
N THR A 18 -7.36 4.94 8.43
CA THR A 18 -8.67 5.45 8.89
C THR A 18 -8.57 6.33 10.13
N GLU A 19 -7.51 6.13 10.93
CA GLU A 19 -7.27 6.84 12.18
C GLU A 19 -6.34 8.04 11.99
N VAL A 20 -5.77 8.21 10.79
CA VAL A 20 -4.89 9.34 10.48
C VAL A 20 -5.73 10.62 10.38
N PRO A 21 -5.57 11.59 11.30
CA PRO A 21 -6.35 12.82 11.28
C PRO A 21 -6.09 13.63 10.02
N ILE A 22 -7.18 14.10 9.41
CA ILE A 22 -7.17 15.14 8.38
C ILE A 22 -7.58 16.44 9.06
N GLU A 23 -6.66 17.39 9.17
CA GLU A 23 -6.87 18.68 9.81
C GLU A 23 -7.56 19.64 8.83
N SER A 24 -8.88 19.50 8.66
CA SER A 24 -9.66 20.32 7.71
C SER A 24 -9.54 21.82 7.98
N SER A 25 -9.40 22.23 9.23
CA SER A 25 -9.17 23.64 9.62
C SER A 25 -7.78 24.18 9.24
N LYS A 26 -6.88 23.32 8.75
CA LYS A 26 -5.52 23.67 8.31
C LYS A 26 -5.28 23.24 6.86
N GLY A 27 -6.28 23.42 6.00
CA GLY A 27 -6.16 23.10 4.58
C GLY A 27 -6.02 21.60 4.31
N ASN A 28 -6.67 20.77 5.13
CA ASN A 28 -6.58 19.30 5.08
C ASN A 28 -5.17 18.75 5.40
N GLY A 29 -4.45 19.36 6.35
CA GLY A 29 -3.15 18.85 6.78
C GLY A 29 -3.23 17.38 7.27
N ILE A 30 -2.26 16.55 6.88
CA ILE A 30 -2.16 15.17 7.32
C ILE A 30 -1.23 15.09 8.52
N ALA A 31 -1.68 14.52 9.64
CA ALA A 31 -0.84 14.40 10.82
C ALA A 31 0.32 13.41 10.57
N THR A 32 1.55 13.95 10.46
CA THR A 32 2.75 13.21 10.07
C THR A 32 2.99 11.95 10.89
N GLY A 33 2.97 12.03 12.22
CA GLY A 33 3.25 10.87 13.08
C GLY A 33 2.28 9.71 12.84
N ALA A 34 0.97 10.00 12.84
CA ALA A 34 -0.05 8.98 12.59
C ALA A 34 0.06 8.39 11.17
N PHE A 35 0.38 9.22 10.18
CA PHE A 35 0.55 8.76 8.80
C PHE A 35 1.78 7.85 8.63
N LEU A 36 2.91 8.19 9.27
CA LEU A 36 4.11 7.35 9.25
C LEU A 36 3.85 6.01 9.95
N ASP A 37 3.21 6.02 11.12
CA ASP A 37 2.82 4.82 11.86
C ASP A 37 1.93 3.89 11.00
N ALA A 38 0.92 4.44 10.31
CA ALA A 38 0.07 3.67 9.40
C ALA A 38 0.84 3.18 8.15
N SER A 39 1.82 3.94 7.68
CA SER A 39 2.67 3.57 6.55
C SER A 39 3.60 2.39 6.87
N GLU A 40 4.06 2.25 8.12
CA GLU A 40 4.82 1.07 8.57
C GLU A 40 3.98 -0.21 8.48
N VAL A 41 2.67 -0.13 8.71
CA VAL A 41 1.74 -1.26 8.55
C VAL A 41 1.60 -1.66 7.08
N LEU A 42 1.61 -0.70 6.16
CA LEU A 42 1.65 -0.99 4.72
C LEU A 42 2.99 -1.64 4.33
N VAL A 43 4.11 -1.18 4.88
CA VAL A 43 5.43 -1.78 4.63
C VAL A 43 5.49 -3.24 5.12
N ALA A 44 4.88 -3.54 6.27
CA ALA A 44 4.79 -4.90 6.80
C ALA A 44 3.92 -5.83 5.93
N LEU A 45 3.00 -5.30 5.12
CA LEU A 45 2.18 -6.09 4.20
C LEU A 45 3.03 -6.81 3.13
N PHE A 46 4.21 -6.27 2.81
CA PHE A 46 5.13 -6.90 1.86
C PHE A 46 5.75 -8.20 2.40
N ASP A 47 5.80 -8.37 3.72
CA ASP A 47 6.20 -9.65 4.33
C ASP A 47 5.12 -10.72 4.12
N VAL A 48 3.85 -10.32 3.97
CA VAL A 48 2.71 -11.19 3.63
C VAL A 48 2.75 -11.61 2.15
N LEU A 49 3.08 -10.66 1.26
CA LEU A 49 3.21 -10.88 -0.18
C LEU A 49 4.37 -11.85 -0.49
N GLY A 50 5.54 -11.67 0.10
CA GLY A 50 6.65 -12.61 -0.12
C GLY A 50 7.99 -12.01 0.26
N SER A 51 8.48 -12.37 1.44
CA SER A 51 9.60 -11.70 2.11
C SER A 51 10.93 -11.67 1.35
N VAL A 52 11.15 -12.53 0.35
CA VAL A 52 12.40 -12.56 -0.44
C VAL A 52 12.27 -11.72 -1.72
N ALA A 53 11.20 -11.92 -2.48
CA ALA A 53 11.00 -11.22 -3.75
C ALA A 53 10.70 -9.72 -3.57
N PHE A 54 10.11 -9.34 -2.44
CA PHE A 54 9.71 -7.96 -2.17
C PHE A 54 10.72 -7.16 -1.34
N LYS A 55 11.90 -7.70 -0.98
CA LYS A 55 12.94 -6.91 -0.27
C LYS A 55 13.30 -5.60 -0.98
N PRO A 56 13.50 -5.58 -2.31
CA PRO A 56 13.81 -4.34 -3.01
C PRO A 56 12.65 -3.33 -2.95
N VAL A 57 11.41 -3.81 -3.06
CA VAL A 57 10.19 -2.97 -2.98
C VAL A 57 10.02 -2.41 -1.58
N LYS A 58 10.25 -3.23 -0.54
CA LYS A 58 10.21 -2.82 0.86
C LYS A 58 11.26 -1.75 1.17
N GLY A 59 12.50 -1.95 0.69
CA GLY A 59 13.59 -0.98 0.87
C GLY A 59 13.29 0.36 0.18
N ASP A 60 12.76 0.32 -1.04
CA ASP A 60 12.34 1.51 -1.78
C ASP A 60 11.20 2.25 -1.05
N LEU A 61 10.19 1.54 -0.55
CA LEU A 61 9.11 2.12 0.24
C LEU A 61 9.60 2.77 1.53
N GLN A 62 10.48 2.11 2.26
CA GLN A 62 11.06 2.65 3.49
C GLN A 62 11.90 3.91 3.22
N GLY A 63 12.61 3.97 2.09
CA GLY A 63 13.27 5.20 1.62
C GLY A 63 12.27 6.30 1.27
N ASN A 64 11.24 5.97 0.49
CA ASN A 64 10.21 6.91 0.05
C ASN A 64 9.32 7.45 1.18
N ILE A 65 9.09 6.68 2.25
CA ILE A 65 8.41 7.16 3.46
C ILE A 65 9.29 8.19 4.20
N LYS A 66 10.61 8.00 4.19
CA LYS A 66 11.57 8.94 4.79
C LYS A 66 11.76 10.20 3.94
N ASP A 67 11.73 10.06 2.62
CA ASP A 67 11.96 11.15 1.65
C ASP A 67 10.65 11.74 1.07
N TRP A 68 9.49 11.30 1.60
CA TRP A 68 8.12 11.81 1.32
C TRP A 68 7.61 11.75 -0.13
N SER A 69 8.16 10.89 -0.99
CA SER A 69 7.76 10.89 -2.43
C SER A 69 6.33 10.42 -2.69
N GLY A 70 5.73 9.65 -1.77
CA GLY A 70 4.37 9.11 -1.89
C GLY A 70 4.16 8.07 -3.01
N LEU A 71 5.12 7.92 -3.93
CA LEU A 71 5.02 7.07 -5.13
C LEU A 71 4.86 5.59 -4.78
N GLY A 72 5.57 5.11 -3.76
CA GLY A 72 5.46 3.71 -3.35
C GLY A 72 4.16 3.39 -2.59
N LEU A 73 3.66 4.33 -1.79
CA LEU A 73 2.36 4.19 -1.13
C LEU A 73 1.24 4.18 -2.18
N ASP A 74 1.34 5.05 -3.19
CA ASP A 74 0.42 5.11 -4.33
C ASP A 74 0.43 3.84 -5.19
N PHE A 75 1.62 3.31 -5.48
CA PHE A 75 1.77 2.01 -6.13
C PHE A 75 0.98 0.92 -5.40
N THR A 76 1.14 0.83 -4.08
CA THR A 76 0.49 -0.20 -3.27
C THR A 76 -1.02 0.02 -3.20
N ALA A 77 -1.47 1.27 -3.03
CA ALA A 77 -2.89 1.63 -3.03
C ALA A 77 -3.57 1.23 -4.35
N GLN A 78 -2.99 1.60 -5.49
CA GLN A 78 -3.55 1.27 -6.82
C GLN A 78 -3.56 -0.24 -7.08
N ALA A 79 -2.49 -0.96 -6.68
CA ALA A 79 -2.41 -2.40 -6.86
C ALA A 79 -3.50 -3.14 -6.06
N LEU A 80 -3.70 -2.75 -4.80
CA LEU A 80 -4.72 -3.34 -3.93
C LEU A 80 -6.13 -2.95 -4.36
N ARG A 81 -6.38 -1.66 -4.63
CA ARG A 81 -7.67 -1.17 -5.14
C ARG A 81 -8.12 -1.97 -6.36
N ARG A 82 -7.24 -2.12 -7.34
CA ARG A 82 -7.53 -2.90 -8.54
C ARG A 82 -7.88 -4.37 -8.24
N ASN A 83 -7.16 -5.00 -7.31
CA ASN A 83 -7.40 -6.40 -6.96
C ASN A 83 -8.66 -6.62 -6.10
N ILE A 84 -9.11 -5.59 -5.40
CA ILE A 84 -10.40 -5.54 -4.69
C ILE A 84 -11.54 -5.44 -5.71
N ASP A 85 -11.44 -4.50 -6.65
CA ASP A 85 -12.49 -4.21 -7.63
C ASP A 85 -12.61 -5.29 -8.72
N ALA A 86 -11.53 -6.04 -8.99
CA ALA A 86 -11.48 -7.17 -9.91
C ALA A 86 -11.14 -8.48 -9.18
N PRO A 87 -12.11 -9.14 -8.50
CA PRO A 87 -11.84 -10.31 -7.66
C PRO A 87 -11.36 -11.56 -8.43
N SER A 88 -11.51 -11.57 -9.76
CA SER A 88 -10.98 -12.62 -10.64
C SER A 88 -9.55 -12.33 -11.14
N GLU A 89 -8.98 -11.16 -10.86
CA GLU A 89 -7.63 -10.79 -11.30
C GLU A 89 -6.57 -11.28 -10.31
N GLU A 90 -5.51 -11.91 -10.81
CA GLU A 90 -4.37 -12.31 -9.98
C GLU A 90 -3.55 -11.10 -9.52
N LEU A 91 -2.97 -11.20 -8.31
CA LEU A 91 -2.15 -10.11 -7.73
C LEU A 91 -1.04 -9.66 -8.67
N SER A 92 -0.40 -10.60 -9.37
CA SER A 92 0.70 -10.29 -10.30
C SER A 92 0.26 -9.38 -11.44
N SER A 93 -1.01 -9.45 -11.85
CA SER A 93 -1.57 -8.58 -12.88
C SER A 93 -1.88 -7.20 -12.30
N SER A 94 -2.53 -7.14 -11.14
CA SER A 94 -2.87 -5.87 -10.48
C SER A 94 -1.63 -5.05 -10.12
N PHE A 95 -0.59 -5.71 -9.59
CA PHE A 95 0.68 -5.07 -9.24
C PHE A 95 1.44 -4.61 -10.49
N ARG A 96 1.45 -5.38 -11.59
CA ARG A 96 2.11 -4.95 -12.85
C ARG A 96 1.46 -3.70 -13.44
N GLU A 97 0.13 -3.64 -13.41
CA GLU A 97 -0.60 -2.47 -13.89
C GLU A 97 -0.28 -1.24 -13.04
N ALA A 98 -0.41 -1.36 -11.71
CA ALA A 98 -0.10 -0.27 -10.79
C ALA A 98 1.36 0.19 -10.92
N TYR A 99 2.32 -0.72 -11.10
CA TYR A 99 3.71 -0.36 -11.32
C TYR A 99 3.89 0.47 -12.59
N GLY A 100 3.17 0.11 -13.67
CA GLY A 100 3.19 0.81 -14.95
C GLY A 100 2.79 2.28 -14.83
N THR A 101 1.79 2.58 -13.99
CA THR A 101 1.22 3.92 -13.82
C THR A 101 1.89 4.76 -12.72
N THR A 102 2.64 4.13 -11.80
CA THR A 102 3.20 4.79 -10.62
C THR A 102 4.73 4.87 -10.65
N LEU A 103 5.43 3.80 -10.30
CA LEU A 103 6.89 3.81 -10.08
C LEU A 103 7.70 3.66 -11.37
N LYS A 104 7.19 2.93 -12.37
CA LYS A 104 7.94 2.61 -13.61
C LYS A 104 8.47 3.86 -14.35
N PRO A 105 7.75 4.99 -14.46
CA PRO A 105 8.27 6.20 -15.09
C PRO A 105 9.50 6.78 -14.37
N HIS A 106 9.60 6.58 -13.05
CA HIS A 106 10.65 7.15 -12.20
C HIS A 106 11.85 6.22 -12.00
N HIS A 107 11.71 4.92 -12.31
CA HIS A 107 12.78 3.94 -12.17
C HIS A 107 13.78 3.94 -13.34
N SER A 108 15.06 3.80 -13.01
CA SER A 108 16.12 3.60 -13.99
C SER A 108 16.00 2.24 -14.68
N PHE A 109 16.72 2.06 -15.79
CA PHE A 109 16.76 0.80 -16.53
C PHE A 109 17.31 -0.38 -15.71
N LEU A 110 18.04 -0.11 -14.62
CA LEU A 110 18.55 -1.13 -13.70
C LEU A 110 17.52 -1.55 -12.64
N VAL A 111 16.67 -0.63 -12.19
CA VAL A 111 15.65 -0.90 -11.16
C VAL A 111 14.41 -1.56 -11.75
N LYS A 112 14.04 -1.21 -12.99
CA LYS A 112 12.85 -1.74 -13.66
C LYS A 112 12.74 -3.28 -13.70
N PRO A 113 13.80 -4.04 -14.05
CA PRO A 113 13.77 -5.50 -14.05
C PRO A 113 13.53 -6.11 -12.66
N ILE A 114 14.10 -5.49 -11.61
CA ILE A 114 13.97 -5.96 -10.22
C ILE A 114 12.50 -5.92 -9.78
N PHE A 115 11.82 -4.80 -10.03
CA PHE A 115 10.39 -4.67 -9.73
C PHE A 115 9.53 -5.59 -10.60
N SER A 116 9.85 -5.74 -11.88
CA SER A 116 9.16 -6.69 -12.76
C SER A 116 9.20 -8.12 -12.22
N ALA A 117 10.37 -8.56 -11.76
CA ALA A 117 10.55 -9.86 -11.13
C ALA A 117 9.78 -9.97 -9.81
N ALA A 118 9.83 -8.95 -8.95
CA ALA A 118 9.10 -8.92 -7.68
C ALA A 118 7.59 -9.11 -7.88
N MET A 119 6.99 -8.40 -8.84
CA MET A 119 5.58 -8.54 -9.17
C MET A 119 5.23 -9.89 -9.78
N GLY A 120 6.15 -10.49 -10.54
CA GLY A 120 5.99 -11.87 -11.01
C GLY A 120 6.01 -12.91 -9.88
N ALA A 121 6.56 -12.56 -8.72
CA ALA A 121 6.65 -13.39 -7.54
C ALA A 121 5.62 -13.03 -6.46
N THR A 122 4.60 -12.20 -6.77
CA THR A 122 3.42 -12.10 -5.91
C THR A 122 2.81 -13.49 -5.70
N PRO A 123 2.22 -13.78 -4.54
CA PRO A 123 1.53 -15.03 -4.31
C PRO A 123 0.24 -15.05 -5.15
N TYR A 124 -0.40 -16.23 -5.27
CA TYR A 124 -1.75 -16.28 -5.82
C TYR A 124 -2.69 -15.43 -4.96
N ARG A 125 -3.69 -14.82 -5.60
CA ARG A 125 -4.68 -13.99 -4.93
C ARG A 125 -5.26 -14.70 -3.70
N LYS A 126 -5.77 -15.92 -3.88
CA LYS A 126 -6.38 -16.69 -2.80
C LYS A 126 -5.47 -16.84 -1.57
N ASP A 127 -4.17 -17.05 -1.78
CA ASP A 127 -3.21 -17.33 -0.71
C ASP A 127 -2.85 -16.04 0.03
N PHE A 128 -2.82 -14.91 -0.68
CA PHE A 128 -2.67 -13.60 -0.04
C PHE A 128 -3.84 -13.26 0.87
N TYR A 129 -5.07 -13.34 0.37
CA TYR A 129 -6.24 -12.98 1.18
C TYR A 129 -6.45 -13.95 2.35
N ALA A 130 -6.11 -15.23 2.21
CA ALA A 130 -6.10 -16.18 3.32
C ALA A 130 -5.07 -15.79 4.42
N LYS A 131 -3.94 -15.18 4.06
CA LYS A 131 -2.98 -14.66 5.05
C LYS A 131 -3.44 -13.37 5.72
N LEU A 132 -4.47 -12.70 5.20
CA LEU A 132 -5.07 -11.52 5.84
C LEU A 132 -6.11 -11.88 6.89
N GLY A 133 -6.64 -13.10 6.88
CA GLY A 133 -7.62 -13.59 7.85
C GLY A 133 -8.48 -14.71 7.27
N ASP A 134 -9.11 -15.49 8.14
CA ASP A 134 -9.90 -16.65 7.73
C ASP A 134 -11.30 -16.24 7.20
N ASP A 135 -11.92 -15.21 7.79
CA ASP A 135 -13.20 -14.68 7.33
C ASP A 135 -13.00 -13.67 6.19
N GLN A 136 -13.22 -14.14 4.96
CA GLN A 136 -13.07 -13.34 3.76
C GLN A 136 -14.08 -12.19 3.66
N THR A 137 -15.23 -12.26 4.32
CA THR A 137 -16.18 -11.14 4.37
C THR A 137 -15.60 -9.99 5.20
N VAL A 138 -15.02 -10.32 6.37
CA VAL A 138 -14.37 -9.34 7.25
C VAL A 138 -13.12 -8.78 6.58
N VAL A 139 -12.24 -9.63 6.05
CA VAL A 139 -11.01 -9.22 5.36
C VAL A 139 -11.31 -8.25 4.21
N ASN A 140 -12.27 -8.57 3.35
CA ASN A 140 -12.59 -7.70 2.21
C ASN A 140 -13.16 -6.35 2.67
N LYS A 141 -13.99 -6.33 3.71
CA LYS A 141 -14.54 -5.09 4.27
C LYS A 141 -13.42 -4.21 4.83
N GLU A 142 -12.55 -4.77 5.67
CA GLU A 142 -11.47 -4.02 6.33
C GLU A 142 -10.43 -3.54 5.33
N LEU A 143 -9.99 -4.41 4.41
CA LEU A 143 -9.04 -4.04 3.37
C LEU A 143 -9.60 -2.92 2.49
N ASN A 144 -10.88 -2.99 2.08
CA ASN A 144 -11.51 -1.94 1.29
C ASN A 144 -11.56 -0.60 2.04
N THR A 145 -11.94 -0.61 3.32
CA THR A 145 -11.95 0.59 4.17
C THR A 145 -10.54 1.15 4.37
N TRP A 146 -9.56 0.30 4.60
CA TRP A 146 -8.17 0.69 4.81
C TRP A 146 -7.55 1.29 3.54
N VAL A 147 -7.76 0.67 2.36
CA VAL A 147 -7.30 1.20 1.07
C VAL A 147 -8.00 2.52 0.73
N ALA A 148 -9.30 2.64 0.96
CA ALA A 148 -10.03 3.89 0.72
C ALA A 148 -9.47 5.05 1.56
N ALA A 149 -9.16 4.79 2.83
CA ALA A 149 -8.55 5.80 3.70
C ALA A 149 -7.15 6.19 3.22
N LEU A 150 -6.33 5.24 2.79
CA LEU A 150 -5.02 5.51 2.21
C LEU A 150 -5.13 6.39 0.95
N GLU A 151 -6.03 6.06 0.03
CA GLU A 151 -6.27 6.83 -1.19
C GLU A 151 -6.67 8.28 -0.90
N GLU A 152 -7.53 8.49 0.09
CA GLU A 152 -7.93 9.85 0.53
C GLU A 152 -6.72 10.67 1.01
N ARG A 153 -5.84 10.08 1.84
CA ARG A 153 -4.64 10.78 2.33
C ARG A 153 -3.65 11.03 1.20
N LEU A 154 -3.48 10.07 0.29
CA LEU A 154 -2.61 10.23 -0.87
C LEU A 154 -3.13 11.30 -1.83
N ALA A 155 -4.43 11.43 -2.02
CA ALA A 155 -5.02 12.49 -2.85
C ALA A 155 -4.68 13.88 -2.29
N ILE A 156 -4.82 14.07 -0.98
CA ILE A 156 -4.44 15.31 -0.29
C ILE A 156 -2.94 15.60 -0.46
N LEU A 157 -2.08 14.62 -0.19
CA LEU A 157 -0.63 14.78 -0.31
C LEU A 157 -0.21 15.09 -1.75
N LYS A 158 -0.79 14.42 -2.76
CA LYS A 158 -0.52 14.70 -4.18
C LYS A 158 -0.96 16.09 -4.58
N GLN A 159 -2.12 16.55 -4.09
CA GLN A 159 -2.59 17.91 -4.31
C GLN A 159 -1.59 18.94 -3.74
N PHE A 160 -1.12 18.70 -2.50
CA PHE A 160 -0.09 19.54 -1.88
C PHE A 160 1.23 19.53 -2.66
N LEU A 161 1.75 18.36 -3.03
CA LEU A 161 3.01 18.24 -3.80
C LEU A 161 2.94 18.88 -5.19
N SER A 162 1.74 18.99 -5.77
CA SER A 162 1.52 19.65 -7.07
C SER A 162 1.40 21.18 -6.97
N SER A 163 1.23 21.70 -5.75
CA SER A 163 1.07 23.13 -5.46
C SER A 163 2.36 23.92 -5.73
N LYS A 164 2.29 25.25 -5.68
CA LYS A 164 3.50 26.09 -5.83
C LYS A 164 4.33 26.08 -4.55
N GLU A 165 3.65 25.92 -3.42
CA GLU A 165 4.18 25.93 -2.06
C GLU A 165 5.13 24.74 -1.81
N ALA A 166 4.91 23.62 -2.48
CA ALA A 166 5.76 22.42 -2.39
C ALA A 166 6.92 22.38 -3.40
N LYS A 167 6.98 23.32 -4.35
CA LYS A 167 8.06 23.39 -5.35
C LYS A 167 9.19 24.26 -4.81
N TYR A 168 10.29 23.62 -4.47
CA TYR A 168 11.56 24.24 -4.07
C TYR A 168 12.55 24.29 -5.23
#